data_AF-D4MVP6-F1
#
_entry.id   AF-D4MVP6-F1
#
_cell.length_a   1.000
_cell.length_b   1.000
_cell.length_c   1.000
_cell.angle_alpha   90.00
_cell.angle_beta   90.00
_cell.angle_gamma   90.00
#
_symmetry.space_group_name_H-M   'P 1'
#
loop_
_entity.id
_entity.type
_entity.pdbx_description
1 polymer ?
#
loop_
_entity_poly.entity_id
_entity_poly.type
_entity_poly.pdbx_seq_one_letter_code
_entity_poly.pdbx_strand_id
1 'polypeptide(L)' 'MYWLFRLHNILPRDFTEMSSHEQMIMAAFVHQEIEDIRKENEQLNGK' A
#
# COMPACT_ATOMS: atom_id res chain seq x y z
N MET A 1 -6.01 -1.64 2.79
CA MET A 1 -5.53 -2.29 4.04
C MET A 1 -4.89 -3.64 3.81
N TYR A 2 -5.49 -4.60 3.10
CA TYR A 2 -4.86 -5.91 2.83
C TYR A 2 -3.41 -5.81 2.30
N TRP A 3 -3.18 -4.93 1.32
CA TRP A 3 -1.85 -4.69 0.74
C TRP A 3 -0.86 -4.05 1.72
N LEU A 4 -1.35 -3.23 2.65
CA LEU A 4 -0.55 -2.59 3.70
C LEU A 4 0.14 -3.66 4.57
N PHE A 5 -0.63 -4.68 4.95
CA PHE A 5 -0.13 -5.80 5.75
C PHE A 5 0.79 -6.74 4.95
N ARG A 6 0.51 -6.91 3.65
CA ARG A 6 1.24 -7.83 2.79
C ARG A 6 2.58 -7.27 2.30
N LEU A 7 2.64 -5.99 1.97
CA LEU A 7 3.79 -5.35 1.32
C LEU A 7 4.73 -4.70 2.33
N HIS A 8 4.22 -4.12 3.42
CA HIS A 8 5.03 -3.35 4.36
C HIS A 8 5.34 -4.06 5.67
N ASN A 9 4.96 -5.34 5.83
CA ASN A 9 5.13 -6.11 7.07
C ASN A 9 4.54 -5.40 8.31
N ILE A 10 3.54 -4.55 8.11
CA ILE A 10 2.81 -3.90 9.20
C ILE A 10 1.85 -4.94 9.77
N LEU A 11 1.82 -5.14 11.10
CA LEU A 11 0.82 -6.02 11.69
C LEU A 11 -0.52 -5.29 11.78
N PRO A 12 -1.66 -6.01 11.72
CA PRO A 12 -2.98 -5.41 11.97
C PRO A 12 -3.04 -4.64 13.28
N ARG A 13 -2.35 -5.15 14.31
CA ARG A 13 -2.23 -4.49 15.61
C ARG A 13 -1.54 -3.13 15.52
N ASP A 14 -0.40 -3.06 14.85
CA ASP A 14 0.35 -1.81 14.70
C ASP A 14 -0.48 -0.76 13.96
N PHE A 15 -1.23 -1.18 12.94
CA PHE A 15 -2.14 -0.28 12.21
C PHE A 15 -3.30 0.20 13.09
N THR A 16 -3.87 -0.67 13.94
CA THR A 16 -4.95 -0.26 14.86
C THR A 16 -4.47 0.67 15.98
N GLU A 17 -3.18 0.64 16.30
CA GLU A 17 -2.56 1.54 17.28
C GLU A 17 -2.19 2.91 16.68
N MET A 18 -2.18 3.05 15.34
CA MET A 18 -1.97 4.33 14.64
C MET A 18 -3.17 5.27 14.78
N SER A 19 -2.91 6.58 14.80
CA SER A 19 -3.94 7.61 14.72
C SER A 19 -4.65 7.61 13.37
N SER A 20 -5.84 8.20 13.30
CA SER A 20 -6.60 8.31 12.05
C SER A 20 -5.83 9.03 10.94
N HIS A 21 -5.01 10.02 11.29
CA HIS A 21 -4.15 10.74 10.34
C HIS A 21 -3.05 9.83 9.77
N GLU A 22 -2.36 9.08 10.64
CA GLU A 22 -1.30 8.15 10.21
C GLU A 22 -1.88 7.03 9.34
N GLN A 23 -3.06 6.51 9.68
CA GLN A 23 -3.76 5.52 8.87
C GLN A 23 -4.13 6.06 7.48
N MET A 24 -4.58 7.32 7.39
CA MET A 24 -4.87 7.97 6.11
C MET A 24 -3.62 8.15 5.25
N ILE A 25 -2.52 8.61 5.85
CA ILE A 25 -1.24 8.77 5.17
C ILE A 25 -0.77 7.42 4.65
N MET A 26 -0.82 6.37 5.47
CA MET A 26 -0.41 5.05 5.04
C MET A 26 -1.28 4.47 3.93
N ALA A 27 -2.59 4.68 3.99
CA ALA A 27 -3.48 4.28 2.90
C ALA A 27 -3.08 4.95 1.59
N ALA A 28 -2.78 6.26 1.60
CA ALA A 28 -2.37 7.00 0.41
C ALA A 28 -1.07 6.45 -0.21
N PHE A 29 -0.06 6.14 0.61
CA PHE A 29 1.19 5.54 0.13
C PHE A 29 0.96 4.16 -0.51
N VAL A 30 0.17 3.30 0.12
CA VAL A 30 -0.15 1.97 -0.45
C VAL A 30 -0.92 2.10 -1.76
N HIS A 31 -1.85 3.04 -1.85
CA HIS A 31 -2.57 3.29 -3.10
C HIS A 31 -1.63 3.72 -4.23
N GLN A 32 -0.68 4.61 -3.93
CA GLN A 32 0.32 5.05 -4.90
C GLN A 32 1.21 3.89 -5.37
N GLU A 33 1.72 3.09 -4.44
CA GLU A 33 2.61 1.96 -4.76
C GLU A 33 1.91 0.91 -5.62
N ILE A 34 0.63 0.61 -5.35
CA ILE A 34 -0.16 -0.32 -6.19
C ILE A 34 -0.30 0.21 -7.63
N GLU A 35 -0.55 1.52 -7.79
CA GLU A 35 -0.67 2.12 -9.12
C GLU A 35 0.66 2.10 -9.87
N ASP A 36 1.78 2.30 -9.18
CA ASP A 36 3.11 2.26 -9.78
C ASP A 36 3.47 0.83 -10.21
N ILE A 37 3.20 -0.19 -9.37
CA ILE A 37 3.33 -1.61 -9.74
C ILE A 37 2.44 -1.95 -10.94
N ARG A 38 1.21 -1.40 -11.01
CA ARG A 38 0.32 -1.65 -12.15
C ARG A 38 0.90 -1.07 -13.43
N LYS A 39 1.38 0.18 -13.40
CA LYS A 39 2.01 0.83 -14.55
C LYS A 39 3.25 0.08 -15.02
N GLU A 40 4.10 -0.39 -14.10
CA GLU A 40 5.27 -1.19 -14.43
C GLU A 40 4.87 -2.51 -15.11
N ASN A 41 3.86 -3.20 -14.58
CA ASN A 41 3.35 -4.44 -15.19
C ASN A 41 2.74 -4.20 -16.58
N GLU A 42 2.01 -3.10 -16.77
CA GLU A 42 1.48 -2.70 -18.09
C GLU A 42 2.61 -2.45 -19.10
N GLN A 43 3.70 -1.80 -18.68
CA GLN A 43 4.89 -1.58 -19.53
C GLN A 43 5.63 -2.88 -19.87
N LEU A 44 5.68 -3.83 -18.94
CA LEU A 44 6.34 -5.13 -19.14
C LEU A 44 5.52 -6.08 -20.01
N ASN A 45 4.19 -6.10 -19.87
CA ASN A 45 3.28 -6.95 -20.65
C ASN A 45 2.86 -6.34 -21.99
N GLY A 46 3.19 -5.07 -22.25
CA GLY A 46 2.96 -4.38 -23.53
C GLY A 46 4.01 -4.68 -24.62
N LYS A 47 4.86 -5.70 -24.44
CA LYS A 47 5.79 -6.21 -25.44
C LYS A 47 5.28 -7.48 -26.11
#